data_AF-A0A3N9PDJ4-F1
#
_entry.id   AF-A0A3N9PDJ4-F1
#
_cell.length_a   1.000
_cell.length_b   1.000
_cell.length_c   1.000
_cell.angle_alpha   90.00
_cell.angle_beta   90.00
_cell.angle_gamma   90.00
#
_symmetry.space_group_name_H-M   'P 1'
#
loop_
_entity.id
_entity.type
_entity.pdbx_description
1 polymer ?
#
loop_
_entity_poly.entity_id
_entity_poly.type
_entity_poly.pdbx_seq_one_letter_code
_entity_poly.pdbx_strand_id
1 'polypeptide(L)'
;MEQALEYIRRQKDAIIEWWLNEVDKEYPKFYNLDKLRGHGKLYFDLVTAVHIPVQEHPLFQHLPEWCQILFLKKVPIVHVMHSSHLFRQSVFKALSDAPLDEGKLMKVLALLSERIDTYERQVSQYYTDHVHSQLEEQEQRLDELHDDKLNLIGKMAASMAHEIRNPLTSIRGFIKLIRGRLPEESLALVENYIHIIETEFDLIQMQITGFLTFSKKTCRGSLCLDKPPGTDSFRAGAH
;
A
#
# COMPACT_ATOMS: atom_id res chain seq x y z
N MET A 1 42.43 -18.21 3.28
CA MET A 1 41.21 -17.44 3.01
C MET A 1 41.29 -16.79 1.64
N GLU A 2 42.32 -16.01 1.34
CA GLU A 2 42.52 -15.35 0.04
C GLU A 2 42.57 -16.31 -1.15
N GLN A 3 43.31 -17.42 -1.05
CA GLN A 3 43.32 -18.48 -2.08
C GLN A 3 41.93 -19.05 -2.41
N ALA A 4 41.05 -19.17 -1.42
CA ALA A 4 39.69 -19.68 -1.61
C ALA A 4 38.77 -18.61 -2.22
N LEU A 5 38.98 -17.34 -1.88
CA LEU A 5 38.31 -16.20 -2.51
C LEU A 5 38.75 -16.00 -3.97
N GLU A 6 40.02 -16.21 -4.26
CA GLU A 6 40.56 -16.24 -5.62
C GLU A 6 39.92 -17.37 -6.44
N TYR A 7 39.82 -18.57 -5.85
CA TYR A 7 39.18 -19.72 -6.49
C TYR A 7 37.70 -19.43 -6.82
N ILE A 8 36.91 -18.95 -5.86
CA ILE A 8 35.49 -18.66 -6.12
C ILE A 8 35.31 -17.56 -7.16
N ARG A 9 36.15 -16.52 -7.17
CA ARG A 9 36.11 -15.45 -8.19
C ARG A 9 36.33 -16.00 -9.59
N ARG A 10 37.18 -17.02 -9.76
CA ARG A 10 37.37 -17.71 -11.06
C ARG A 10 36.16 -18.54 -11.47
N GLN A 11 35.34 -18.98 -10.52
CA GLN A 11 34.11 -19.73 -10.77
C GLN A 11 32.89 -18.83 -11.05
N LYS A 12 33.06 -17.50 -11.11
CA LYS A 12 31.94 -16.54 -11.26
C LYS A 12 30.97 -16.92 -12.37
N ASP A 13 31.42 -17.10 -13.60
CA ASP A 13 30.50 -17.40 -14.72
C ASP A 13 29.82 -18.76 -14.56
N ALA A 14 30.52 -19.79 -14.06
CA ALA A 14 29.92 -21.11 -13.81
C ALA A 14 28.82 -21.07 -12.74
N ILE A 15 29.06 -20.31 -11.66
CA ILE A 15 28.09 -20.05 -10.58
C ILE A 15 26.85 -19.35 -11.15
N ILE A 16 27.05 -18.28 -11.92
CA ILE A 16 25.95 -17.52 -12.52
C ILE A 16 25.15 -18.35 -13.51
N GLU A 17 25.78 -19.10 -14.41
CA GLU A 17 25.04 -19.92 -15.37
C GLU A 17 24.27 -21.06 -14.70
N TRP A 18 24.83 -21.70 -13.67
CA TRP A 18 24.08 -22.70 -12.92
C TRP A 18 22.87 -22.08 -12.22
N TRP A 19 23.05 -20.94 -11.55
CA TRP A 19 21.97 -20.23 -10.88
C TRP A 19 20.85 -19.82 -11.85
N LEU A 20 21.20 -19.25 -13.02
CA LEU A 20 20.22 -18.87 -14.04
C LEU A 20 19.41 -20.05 -14.55
N ASN A 21 20.06 -21.20 -14.77
CA ASN A 21 19.38 -22.42 -15.21
C ASN A 21 18.39 -22.93 -14.16
N GLU A 22 18.75 -22.92 -12.87
CA GLU A 22 17.82 -23.34 -11.82
C GLU A 22 16.67 -22.34 -11.65
N VAL A 23 16.96 -21.03 -11.74
CA VAL A 23 15.90 -20.00 -11.70
C VAL A 23 14.92 -20.14 -12.87
N ASP A 24 15.39 -20.43 -14.09
CA ASP A 24 14.49 -20.64 -15.24
C ASP A 24 13.69 -21.94 -15.14
N LYS A 25 14.22 -22.98 -14.47
CA LYS A 25 13.46 -24.20 -14.17
C LYS A 25 12.33 -23.94 -13.18
N GLU A 26 12.63 -23.23 -12.09
CA GLU A 26 11.65 -22.91 -11.03
C GLU A 26 10.62 -21.87 -11.49
N TYR A 27 11.05 -20.92 -12.33
CA TYR A 27 10.21 -19.81 -12.82
C TYR A 27 10.28 -19.66 -14.35
N PRO A 28 9.75 -20.64 -15.12
CA PRO A 28 9.90 -20.67 -16.58
C PRO A 28 9.37 -19.40 -17.24
N LYS A 29 10.23 -18.74 -18.03
CA LYS A 29 9.89 -17.51 -18.79
C LYS A 29 9.45 -16.31 -17.94
N PHE A 30 9.55 -16.38 -16.61
CA PHE A 30 9.20 -15.27 -15.73
C PHE A 30 10.25 -14.15 -15.78
N TYR A 31 11.52 -14.53 -15.80
CA TYR A 31 12.64 -13.59 -15.83
C TYR A 31 13.21 -13.42 -17.23
N ASN A 32 13.67 -12.20 -17.52
CA ASN A 32 14.59 -11.99 -18.64
C ASN A 32 16.00 -12.42 -18.19
N LEU A 33 16.47 -13.56 -18.69
CA LEU A 33 17.72 -14.18 -18.25
C LEU A 33 18.95 -13.30 -18.50
N ASP A 34 18.98 -12.50 -19.57
CA ASP A 34 20.12 -11.61 -19.85
C ASP A 34 20.23 -10.47 -18.82
N LYS A 35 19.10 -9.86 -18.48
CA LYS A 35 19.05 -8.86 -17.39
C LYS A 35 19.39 -9.50 -16.05
N LEU A 36 18.83 -10.67 -15.77
CA LEU A 36 19.07 -11.38 -14.52
C LEU A 36 20.54 -11.78 -14.36
N ARG A 37 21.20 -12.18 -15.46
CA ARG A 37 22.65 -12.45 -15.51
C ARG A 37 23.45 -11.23 -15.09
N GLY A 38 23.12 -10.05 -15.63
CA GLY A 38 23.75 -8.79 -15.25
C GLY A 38 23.64 -8.51 -13.75
N HIS A 39 22.43 -8.66 -13.19
CA HIS A 39 22.21 -8.53 -11.74
C HIS A 39 22.98 -9.57 -10.93
N GLY A 40 22.99 -10.83 -11.36
CA GLY A 40 23.77 -11.89 -10.70
C GLY A 40 25.26 -11.58 -10.65
N LYS A 41 25.84 -11.03 -11.72
CA LYS A 41 27.25 -10.61 -11.74
C LYS A 41 27.54 -9.51 -10.72
N LEU A 42 26.67 -8.50 -10.64
CA LEU A 42 26.79 -7.42 -9.66
C LEU A 42 26.64 -7.94 -8.22
N TYR A 43 25.66 -8.82 -7.99
CA TYR A 43 25.43 -9.44 -6.69
C TYR A 43 26.63 -10.28 -6.26
N PHE A 44 27.18 -11.09 -7.17
CA PHE A 44 28.40 -11.87 -6.92
C PHE A 44 29.58 -10.98 -6.53
N ASP A 45 29.78 -9.85 -7.21
CA ASP A 45 30.87 -8.93 -6.90
C ASP A 45 30.70 -8.32 -5.50
N LEU A 46 29.47 -7.92 -5.14
CA LEU A 46 29.16 -7.42 -3.79
C LEU A 46 29.42 -8.46 -2.70
N VAL A 47 28.97 -9.71 -2.91
CA VAL A 47 29.10 -10.78 -1.91
C VAL A 47 30.56 -11.21 -1.75
N THR A 48 31.35 -11.23 -2.83
CA THR A 48 32.77 -11.62 -2.80
C THR A 48 33.75 -10.48 -2.48
N ALA A 49 33.28 -9.24 -2.43
CA ALA A 49 34.02 -8.07 -1.93
C ALA A 49 34.09 -8.07 -0.40
N VAL A 50 34.72 -9.10 0.18
CA VAL A 50 34.76 -9.34 1.64
C VAL A 50 35.45 -8.24 2.46
N HIS A 51 36.21 -7.36 1.82
CA HIS A 51 36.91 -6.25 2.46
C HIS A 51 36.01 -5.03 2.71
N ILE A 52 34.81 -5.02 2.12
CA ILE A 52 33.81 -3.95 2.29
C ILE A 52 32.57 -4.57 2.96
N PRO A 53 32.08 -4.03 4.08
CA PRO A 53 30.79 -4.43 4.64
C PRO A 53 29.68 -4.34 3.59
N VAL A 54 28.69 -5.25 3.63
CA VAL A 54 27.63 -5.33 2.61
C VAL A 54 26.89 -4.00 2.46
N GLN A 55 26.57 -3.35 3.58
CA GLN A 55 25.81 -2.10 3.64
C GLN A 55 26.62 -0.88 3.16
N GLU A 56 27.94 -0.96 3.20
CA GLU A 56 28.84 0.12 2.77
C GLU A 56 29.25 -0.04 1.29
N HIS A 57 28.87 -1.15 0.66
CA HIS A 57 29.24 -1.43 -0.72
C HIS A 57 28.53 -0.47 -1.69
N PRO A 58 29.20 0.12 -2.71
CA PRO A 58 28.56 1.05 -3.65
C PRO A 58 27.32 0.48 -4.35
N LEU A 59 27.36 -0.81 -4.72
CA LEU A 59 26.19 -1.50 -5.31
C LEU A 59 25.00 -1.65 -4.36
N PHE A 60 25.22 -1.59 -3.03
CA PHE A 60 24.16 -1.65 -2.04
C PHE A 60 23.33 -0.35 -2.02
N GLN A 61 23.91 0.79 -2.39
CA GLN A 61 23.20 2.07 -2.43
C GLN A 61 22.03 2.06 -3.43
N HIS A 62 22.08 1.19 -4.43
CA HIS A 62 21.02 1.02 -5.45
C HIS A 62 19.93 0.01 -5.05
N LEU A 63 20.00 -0.53 -3.83
CA LEU A 63 19.04 -1.52 -3.34
C LEU A 63 17.59 -0.96 -3.29
N PRO A 64 17.34 0.27 -2.80
CA PRO A 64 15.98 0.82 -2.78
C PRO A 64 15.34 0.92 -4.17
N GLU A 65 16.07 1.43 -5.17
CA GLU A 65 15.56 1.53 -6.54
C GLU A 65 15.30 0.14 -7.15
N TRP A 66 16.16 -0.83 -6.82
CA TRP A 66 15.96 -2.21 -7.27
C TRP A 66 14.70 -2.83 -6.66
N CYS A 67 14.45 -2.65 -5.36
CA CYS A 67 13.22 -3.08 -4.69
C CYS A 67 11.98 -2.42 -5.31
N GLN A 68 12.04 -1.14 -5.66
CA GLN A 68 10.97 -0.44 -6.37
C GLN A 68 10.69 -1.07 -7.74
N ILE A 69 11.74 -1.40 -8.52
CA ILE A 69 11.57 -2.07 -9.82
C ILE A 69 10.92 -3.45 -9.67
N LEU A 70 11.31 -4.22 -8.64
CA LEU A 70 10.71 -5.53 -8.34
C LEU A 70 9.22 -5.39 -8.01
N PHE A 71 8.87 -4.40 -7.18
CA PHE A 71 7.49 -4.09 -6.83
C PHE A 71 6.66 -3.70 -8.06
N LEU A 72 7.15 -2.79 -8.90
CA LEU A 72 6.47 -2.37 -10.14
C LEU A 72 6.25 -3.53 -11.11
N LYS A 73 7.19 -4.48 -11.15
CA LYS A 73 7.07 -5.72 -11.93
C LYS A 73 6.25 -6.81 -11.25
N LYS A 74 5.71 -6.55 -10.05
CA LYS A 74 4.92 -7.47 -9.24
C LYS A 74 5.65 -8.78 -8.96
N VAL A 75 6.97 -8.71 -8.77
CA VAL A 75 7.77 -9.89 -8.42
C VAL A 75 7.52 -10.23 -6.96
N PRO A 76 7.01 -11.43 -6.61
CA PRO A 76 6.83 -11.81 -5.22
C PRO A 76 8.17 -11.84 -4.49
N ILE A 77 8.23 -11.29 -3.26
CA ILE A 77 9.46 -11.30 -2.46
C ILE A 77 10.00 -12.72 -2.24
N VAL A 78 9.10 -13.70 -2.14
CA VAL A 78 9.46 -15.12 -2.04
C VAL A 78 10.24 -15.63 -3.25
N HIS A 79 10.00 -15.10 -4.46
CA HIS A 79 10.82 -15.46 -5.62
C HIS A 79 12.25 -14.93 -5.49
N VAL A 80 12.41 -13.72 -4.95
CA VAL A 80 13.73 -13.09 -4.72
C VAL A 80 14.49 -13.88 -3.67
N MET A 81 13.84 -14.23 -2.56
CA MET A 81 14.43 -15.04 -1.50
C MET A 81 14.85 -16.42 -2.03
N HIS A 82 13.95 -17.13 -2.72
CA HIS A 82 14.25 -18.43 -3.29
C HIS A 82 15.41 -18.34 -4.32
N SER A 83 15.41 -17.32 -5.17
CA SER A 83 16.50 -17.09 -6.12
C SER A 83 17.86 -16.90 -5.42
N SER A 84 17.89 -16.18 -4.29
CA SER A 84 19.11 -16.05 -3.48
C SER A 84 19.55 -17.37 -2.83
N HIS A 85 18.60 -18.23 -2.43
CA HIS A 85 18.91 -19.58 -1.96
C HIS A 85 19.52 -20.45 -3.07
N LEU A 86 18.99 -20.39 -4.29
CA LEU A 86 19.58 -21.07 -5.46
C LEU A 86 20.99 -20.54 -5.74
N PHE A 87 21.19 -19.21 -5.65
CA PHE A 87 22.53 -18.62 -5.80
C PHE A 87 23.49 -19.16 -4.74
N ARG A 88 23.07 -19.26 -3.47
CA ARG A 88 23.86 -19.87 -2.41
C ARG A 88 24.22 -21.32 -2.72
N GLN A 89 23.27 -22.14 -3.17
CA GLN A 89 23.54 -23.52 -3.58
C GLN A 89 24.58 -23.60 -4.71
N SER A 90 24.54 -22.67 -5.66
CA SER A 90 25.52 -22.58 -6.74
C SER A 90 26.94 -22.33 -6.23
N VAL A 91 27.08 -21.48 -5.21
CA VAL A 91 28.35 -21.20 -4.51
C VAL A 91 28.85 -22.44 -3.77
N PHE A 92 27.98 -23.12 -3.03
CA PHE A 92 28.32 -24.36 -2.32
C PHE A 92 28.81 -25.43 -3.29
N LYS A 93 28.11 -25.63 -4.41
CA LYS A 93 28.48 -26.60 -5.44
C LYS A 93 29.84 -26.27 -6.05
N ALA A 94 30.07 -25.02 -6.44
CA ALA A 94 31.34 -24.60 -7.03
C ALA A 94 32.53 -24.80 -6.08
N LEU A 95 32.29 -24.67 -4.77
CA LEU A 95 33.32 -24.86 -3.75
C LEU A 95 33.49 -26.32 -3.30
N SER A 96 32.49 -27.19 -3.51
CA SER A 96 32.55 -28.60 -3.11
C SER A 96 33.64 -29.40 -3.85
N ASP A 97 33.92 -29.04 -5.10
CA ASP A 97 34.96 -29.66 -5.93
C ASP A 97 36.30 -28.91 -5.84
N ALA A 98 36.43 -27.93 -4.94
CA ALA A 98 37.62 -27.10 -4.87
C ALA A 98 38.81 -27.88 -4.26
N PRO A 99 40.02 -27.82 -4.86
CA PRO A 99 41.22 -28.45 -4.33
C PRO A 99 41.80 -27.61 -3.16
N LEU A 100 41.00 -27.42 -2.12
CA LEU A 100 41.29 -26.59 -0.96
C LEU A 100 41.17 -27.41 0.33
N ASP A 101 41.88 -26.96 1.36
CA ASP A 101 41.74 -27.48 2.71
C ASP A 101 40.31 -27.27 3.26
N GLU A 102 39.76 -28.29 3.92
CA GLU A 102 38.40 -28.30 4.46
C GLU A 102 38.16 -27.15 5.45
N GLY A 103 39.15 -26.86 6.30
CA GLY A 103 39.07 -25.73 7.24
C GLY A 103 38.99 -24.37 6.53
N LYS A 104 39.70 -24.20 5.41
CA LYS A 104 39.61 -22.98 4.58
C LYS A 104 38.25 -22.90 3.87
N LEU A 105 37.74 -24.02 3.37
CA LEU A 105 36.45 -24.13 2.70
C LEU A 105 35.31 -23.70 3.63
N MET A 106 35.26 -24.28 4.84
CA MET A 106 34.22 -23.97 5.83
C MET A 106 34.24 -22.49 6.24
N LYS A 107 35.43 -21.90 6.40
CA LYS A 107 35.55 -20.46 6.73
C LYS A 107 35.02 -19.55 5.62
N VAL A 108 35.29 -19.87 4.36
CA VAL A 108 34.79 -19.07 3.23
C VAL A 108 33.29 -19.27 3.03
N LEU A 109 32.78 -20.50 3.16
CA LEU A 109 31.34 -20.76 3.10
C LEU A 109 30.58 -20.00 4.19
N ALA A 110 31.07 -20.03 5.44
CA ALA A 110 30.48 -19.28 6.54
C ALA A 110 30.46 -17.77 6.25
N LEU A 111 31.60 -17.22 5.81
CA LEU A 111 31.73 -15.79 5.49
C LEU A 111 30.79 -15.35 4.36
N LEU A 112 30.72 -16.11 3.26
CA LEU A 112 29.84 -15.77 2.14
C LEU A 112 28.36 -15.93 2.52
N SER A 113 28.03 -16.94 3.32
CA SER A 113 26.66 -17.15 3.81
C SER A 113 26.21 -15.98 4.68
N GLU A 114 27.02 -15.53 5.62
CA GLU A 114 26.72 -14.38 6.48
C GLU A 114 26.49 -13.09 5.65
N ARG A 115 27.29 -12.89 4.61
CA ARG A 115 27.13 -11.74 3.70
C ARG A 115 25.86 -11.83 2.87
N ILE A 116 25.52 -13.01 2.36
CA ILE A 116 24.26 -13.27 1.64
C ILE A 116 23.07 -13.03 2.59
N ASP A 117 23.09 -13.57 3.80
CA ASP A 117 22.03 -13.42 4.80
C ASP A 117 21.82 -11.95 5.17
N THR A 118 22.92 -11.19 5.28
CA THR A 118 22.88 -9.74 5.53
C THR A 118 22.21 -9.01 4.38
N TYR A 119 22.57 -9.33 3.14
CA TYR A 119 21.93 -8.74 1.96
C TYR A 119 20.44 -9.09 1.85
N GLU A 120 20.09 -10.37 1.99
CA GLU A 120 18.70 -10.86 1.96
C GLU A 120 17.82 -10.17 3.00
N ARG A 121 18.34 -9.99 4.24
CA ARG A 121 17.62 -9.28 5.30
C ARG A 121 17.29 -7.84 4.89
N GLN A 122 18.26 -7.15 4.30
CA GLN A 122 18.09 -5.76 3.86
C GLN A 122 17.12 -5.66 2.69
N VAL A 123 17.24 -6.54 1.69
CA VAL A 123 16.29 -6.64 0.57
C VAL A 123 14.87 -6.84 1.09
N SER A 124 14.69 -7.80 2.01
CA SER A 124 13.38 -8.11 2.59
C SER A 124 12.79 -6.91 3.34
N GLN A 125 13.62 -6.21 4.13
CA GLN A 125 13.20 -5.03 4.87
C GLN A 125 12.77 -3.90 3.92
N TYR A 126 13.65 -3.47 3.00
CA TYR A 126 13.32 -2.41 2.04
C TYR A 126 12.10 -2.74 1.18
N TYR A 127 11.97 -3.98 0.72
CA TYR A 127 10.84 -4.39 -0.09
C TYR A 127 9.52 -4.35 0.71
N THR A 128 9.55 -4.86 1.94
CA THR A 128 8.36 -4.88 2.81
C THR A 128 7.95 -3.47 3.22
N ASP A 129 8.91 -2.62 3.59
CA ASP A 129 8.67 -1.21 3.94
C ASP A 129 8.08 -0.46 2.74
N HIS A 130 8.59 -0.70 1.53
CA HIS A 130 8.05 -0.09 0.31
C HIS A 130 6.61 -0.54 0.02
N VAL A 131 6.34 -1.84 0.09
CA VAL A 131 4.98 -2.37 -0.10
C VAL A 131 4.02 -1.79 0.93
N HIS A 132 4.42 -1.73 2.20
CA HIS A 132 3.58 -1.20 3.27
C HIS A 132 3.27 0.29 3.06
N SER A 133 4.29 1.09 2.76
CA SER A 133 4.12 2.52 2.44
C SER A 133 3.17 2.73 1.24
N GLN A 134 3.27 1.92 0.19
CA GLN A 134 2.37 2.02 -0.96
C GLN A 134 0.92 1.62 -0.62
N LEU A 135 0.71 0.68 0.31
CA LEU A 135 -0.63 0.34 0.80
C LEU A 135 -1.23 1.46 1.64
N GLU A 136 -0.45 2.03 2.57
CA GLU A 136 -0.89 3.16 3.39
C GLU A 136 -1.27 4.38 2.53
N GLU A 137 -0.48 4.71 1.51
CA GLU A 137 -0.79 5.79 0.56
C GLU A 137 -2.11 5.54 -0.21
N GLN A 138 -2.39 4.28 -0.55
CA GLN A 138 -3.63 3.92 -1.23
C GLN A 138 -4.84 4.01 -0.31
N GLU A 139 -4.73 3.53 0.93
CA GLU A 139 -5.78 3.64 1.94
C GLU A 139 -6.11 5.11 2.24
N GLN A 140 -5.10 5.94 2.47
CA GLN A 140 -5.28 7.38 2.66
C GLN A 140 -6.00 8.04 1.48
N ARG A 141 -5.60 7.72 0.25
CA ARG A 141 -6.27 8.26 -0.94
C ARG A 141 -7.72 7.81 -1.07
N LEU A 142 -8.02 6.58 -0.68
CA LEU A 142 -9.41 6.09 -0.67
C LEU A 142 -10.23 6.84 0.37
N ASP A 143 -9.71 7.04 1.57
CA ASP A 143 -10.38 7.79 2.63
C ASP A 143 -10.62 9.25 2.21
N GLU A 144 -9.62 9.92 1.63
CA GLU A 144 -9.77 11.27 1.07
C GLU A 144 -10.87 11.34 0.00
N LEU A 145 -10.90 10.37 -0.93
CA LEU A 145 -11.94 10.30 -1.97
C LEU A 145 -13.32 10.03 -1.38
N HIS A 146 -13.40 9.23 -0.32
CA HIS A 146 -14.65 8.96 0.39
C HIS A 146 -15.17 10.22 1.09
N ASP A 147 -14.30 10.96 1.77
CA ASP A 147 -14.63 12.23 2.41
C ASP A 147 -15.05 13.30 1.40
N ASP A 148 -14.32 13.43 0.28
CA ASP A 148 -14.67 14.34 -0.81
C ASP A 148 -16.03 14.01 -1.41
N LYS A 149 -16.31 12.71 -1.62
CA LYS A 149 -17.61 12.25 -2.11
C LYS A 149 -18.72 12.56 -1.12
N LEU A 150 -18.52 12.34 0.18
CA LEU A 150 -19.51 12.66 1.21
C LEU A 150 -19.76 14.17 1.30
N ASN A 151 -18.70 14.97 1.24
CA ASN A 151 -18.77 16.43 1.23
C ASN A 151 -19.55 16.94 0.01
N LEU A 152 -19.29 16.38 -1.18
CA LEU A 152 -20.02 16.72 -2.40
C LEU A 152 -21.50 16.36 -2.27
N ILE A 153 -21.82 15.14 -1.84
CA ILE A 153 -23.20 14.70 -1.61
C ILE A 153 -23.90 15.60 -0.60
N GLY A 154 -23.23 15.99 0.49
CA GLY A 154 -23.78 16.91 1.49
C GLY A 154 -24.10 18.30 0.94
N LYS A 155 -23.22 18.85 0.09
CA LYS A 155 -23.46 20.13 -0.62
C LYS A 155 -24.63 20.02 -1.60
N MET A 156 -24.68 18.94 -2.38
CA MET A 156 -25.77 18.68 -3.34
C MET A 156 -27.10 18.51 -2.62
N ALA A 157 -27.15 17.73 -1.54
CA ALA A 157 -28.34 17.54 -0.72
C ALA A 157 -28.84 18.88 -0.14
N ALA A 158 -27.93 19.72 0.35
CA ALA A 158 -28.26 21.06 0.85
C ALA A 158 -28.85 21.97 -0.24
N SER A 159 -28.28 21.97 -1.45
CA SER A 159 -28.83 22.70 -2.60
C SER A 159 -30.22 22.21 -2.96
N MET A 160 -30.38 20.89 -3.12
CA MET A 160 -31.66 20.27 -3.48
C MET A 160 -32.75 20.56 -2.44
N ALA A 161 -32.42 20.49 -1.14
CA ALA A 161 -33.33 20.85 -0.07
C ALA A 161 -33.77 22.32 -0.14
N HIS A 162 -32.84 23.23 -0.46
CA HIS A 162 -33.17 24.64 -0.67
C HIS A 162 -34.07 24.82 -1.89
N GLU A 163 -33.76 24.13 -2.99
CA GLU A 163 -34.53 24.20 -4.23
C GLU A 163 -35.95 23.64 -4.08
N ILE A 164 -36.17 22.60 -3.27
CA ILE A 164 -37.52 22.08 -2.96
C ILE A 164 -38.28 23.00 -1.99
N ARG A 165 -37.58 23.62 -1.02
CA ARG A 165 -38.22 24.56 -0.08
C ARG A 165 -38.81 25.78 -0.80
N ASN A 166 -38.18 26.21 -1.90
CA ASN A 166 -38.62 27.36 -2.69
C ASN A 166 -40.08 27.23 -3.20
N PRO A 167 -40.45 26.24 -4.04
CA PRO A 167 -41.82 26.08 -4.51
C PRO A 167 -42.82 25.78 -3.39
N LEU A 168 -42.44 25.00 -2.36
CA LEU A 168 -43.34 24.75 -1.22
C LEU A 168 -43.72 26.04 -0.47
N THR A 169 -42.74 26.95 -0.31
CA THR A 169 -42.98 28.25 0.31
C THR A 169 -43.91 29.10 -0.55
N SER A 170 -43.70 29.11 -1.87
CA SER A 170 -44.57 29.83 -2.81
C SER A 170 -46.00 29.27 -2.81
N ILE A 171 -46.19 27.95 -2.84
CA ILE A 171 -47.53 27.34 -2.84
C ILE A 171 -48.25 27.63 -1.52
N ARG A 172 -47.55 27.57 -0.36
CA ARG A 172 -48.14 27.98 0.92
C ARG A 172 -48.56 29.46 0.93
N GLY A 173 -47.80 30.32 0.25
CA GLY A 173 -48.17 31.72 0.03
C GLY A 173 -49.48 31.86 -0.76
N PHE A 174 -49.63 31.13 -1.86
CA PHE A 174 -50.85 31.14 -2.65
C PHE A 174 -52.06 30.59 -1.89
N ILE A 175 -51.89 29.55 -1.08
CA ILE A 175 -52.95 29.03 -0.20
C ILE A 175 -53.45 30.11 0.76
N LYS A 176 -52.54 30.87 1.40
CA LYS A 176 -52.90 31.99 2.28
C LYS A 176 -53.67 33.08 1.53
N LEU A 177 -53.28 33.39 0.30
CA LEU A 177 -53.98 34.35 -0.55
C LEU A 177 -55.38 33.87 -0.93
N ILE A 178 -55.56 32.58 -1.21
CA ILE A 178 -56.86 31.96 -1.51
C ILE A 178 -57.78 32.07 -0.29
N ARG A 179 -57.31 31.69 0.90
CA ARG A 179 -58.08 31.83 2.15
C ARG A 179 -58.53 33.27 2.40
N GLY A 180 -57.66 34.26 2.13
CA GLY A 180 -57.98 35.67 2.34
C GLY A 180 -58.90 36.30 1.27
N ARG A 181 -59.20 35.59 0.17
CA ARG A 181 -60.02 36.11 -0.94
C ARG A 181 -61.38 35.41 -1.11
N LEU A 182 -61.57 34.22 -0.53
CA LEU A 182 -62.81 33.47 -0.64
C LEU A 182 -63.87 33.95 0.37
N PRO A 183 -65.15 34.06 -0.03
CA PRO A 183 -66.27 34.23 0.90
C PRO A 183 -66.37 33.03 1.86
N GLU A 184 -66.88 33.26 3.07
CA GLU A 184 -66.92 32.26 4.16
C GLU A 184 -67.58 30.93 3.76
N GLU A 185 -68.72 31.00 3.07
CA GLU A 185 -69.44 29.82 2.56
C GLU A 185 -68.64 29.02 1.53
N SER A 186 -67.87 29.70 0.68
CA SER A 186 -67.01 29.06 -0.32
C SER A 186 -65.73 28.49 0.30
N LEU A 187 -65.20 29.16 1.33
CA LEU A 187 -64.03 28.69 2.08
C LEU A 187 -64.35 27.39 2.82
N ALA A 188 -65.51 27.30 3.46
CA ALA A 188 -65.96 26.10 4.18
C ALA A 188 -65.99 24.84 3.30
N LEU A 189 -66.26 25.00 1.99
CA LEU A 189 -66.29 23.90 1.03
C LEU A 189 -64.89 23.36 0.69
N VAL A 190 -63.84 24.19 0.78
CA VAL A 190 -62.47 23.83 0.37
C VAL A 190 -61.49 23.70 1.53
N GLU A 191 -61.85 24.13 2.74
CA GLU A 191 -60.96 24.19 3.90
C GLU A 191 -60.32 22.83 4.24
N ASN A 192 -61.07 21.73 4.13
CA ASN A 192 -60.53 20.38 4.34
C ASN A 192 -59.42 20.03 3.33
N TYR A 193 -59.58 20.39 2.05
CA TYR A 193 -58.53 20.15 1.05
C TYR A 193 -57.29 21.01 1.32
N ILE A 194 -57.50 22.28 1.70
CA ILE A 194 -56.40 23.17 2.07
C ILE A 194 -55.62 22.59 3.27
N HIS A 195 -56.32 22.10 4.29
CA HIS A 195 -55.70 21.50 5.46
C HIS A 195 -54.85 20.26 5.13
N ILE A 196 -55.34 19.39 4.25
CA ILE A 196 -54.57 18.22 3.78
C ILE A 196 -53.29 18.67 3.05
N ILE A 197 -53.40 19.64 2.14
CA ILE A 197 -52.23 20.15 1.39
C ILE A 197 -51.19 20.77 2.33
N GLU A 198 -51.62 21.55 3.33
CA GLU A 198 -50.71 22.12 4.32
C GLU A 198 -50.03 21.05 5.16
N THR A 199 -50.76 19.99 5.54
CA THR A 199 -50.20 18.86 6.29
C THR A 199 -49.13 18.12 5.48
N GLU A 200 -49.40 17.83 4.21
CA GLU A 200 -48.42 17.20 3.31
C GLU A 200 -47.18 18.07 3.10
N PHE A 201 -47.34 19.39 3.02
CA PHE A 201 -46.20 20.31 2.93
C PHE A 201 -45.32 20.29 4.18
N ASP A 202 -45.94 20.28 5.38
CA ASP A 202 -45.21 20.21 6.63
C ASP A 202 -44.47 18.86 6.76
N LEU A 203 -45.08 17.75 6.29
CA LEU A 203 -44.43 16.44 6.21
C LEU A 203 -43.21 16.47 5.27
N ILE A 204 -43.35 17.02 4.06
CA ILE A 204 -42.24 17.12 3.10
C ILE A 204 -41.10 17.99 3.68
N GLN A 205 -41.41 19.12 4.32
CA GLN A 205 -40.39 19.97 4.94
C GLN A 205 -39.65 19.24 6.07
N MET A 206 -40.38 18.46 6.87
CA MET A 206 -39.80 17.66 7.95
C MET A 206 -38.89 16.56 7.39
N GLN A 207 -39.30 15.84 6.35
CA GLN A 207 -38.49 14.82 5.68
C GLN A 207 -37.20 15.40 5.09
N ILE A 208 -37.29 16.54 4.40
CA ILE A 208 -36.11 17.24 3.83
C ILE A 208 -35.13 17.64 4.95
N THR A 209 -35.65 18.19 6.05
CA THR A 209 -34.83 18.60 7.19
C THR A 209 -34.17 17.40 7.89
N GLY A 210 -34.90 16.29 8.01
CA GLY A 210 -34.38 15.02 8.54
C GLY A 210 -33.26 14.45 7.67
N PHE A 211 -33.45 14.43 6.35
CA PHE A 211 -32.45 13.96 5.38
C PHE A 211 -31.14 14.76 5.45
N LEU A 212 -31.24 16.10 5.54
CA LEU A 212 -30.07 16.97 5.72
C LEU A 212 -29.32 16.75 7.03
N THR A 213 -30.06 16.47 8.11
CA THR A 213 -29.48 16.24 9.44
C THR A 213 -28.72 14.92 9.47
N PHE A 214 -29.23 13.90 8.79
CA PHE A 214 -28.55 12.62 8.61
C PHE A 214 -27.27 12.78 7.77
N SER A 215 -27.36 13.47 6.63
CA SER A 215 -26.21 13.72 5.74
C SER A 215 -25.06 14.51 6.40
N LYS A 216 -25.37 15.40 7.36
CA LYS A 216 -24.34 16.15 8.10
C LYS A 216 -23.68 15.37 9.25
N LYS A 217 -24.36 14.38 9.84
CA LYS A 217 -23.81 13.60 10.97
C LYS A 217 -22.75 12.59 10.53
N THR A 218 -22.82 12.10 9.29
CA THR A 218 -21.77 11.24 8.72
C THR A 218 -20.45 11.99 8.48
N CYS A 219 -20.47 13.32 8.38
CA CYS A 219 -19.27 14.17 8.21
C CYS A 219 -18.53 14.49 9.53
N ARG A 220 -18.97 13.95 10.68
CA ARG A 220 -18.33 14.22 11.98
C ARG A 220 -18.05 12.94 12.77
N GLY A 221 -17.69 11.89 12.04
CA GLY A 221 -17.28 10.61 12.58
C GLY A 221 -15.80 10.34 12.34
N SER A 222 -14.91 11.18 12.89
CA SER A 222 -13.58 10.72 13.26
C SER A 222 -13.74 9.72 14.42
N LEU A 223 -14.10 8.49 14.09
CA LEU A 223 -13.78 7.35 14.93
C LEU A 223 -12.27 7.14 14.75
N CYS A 224 -11.48 7.98 15.44
CA CYS A 224 -10.16 7.56 15.89
C CYS A 224 -10.42 6.29 16.71
N LEU A 225 -10.20 5.12 16.10
CA LEU A 225 -9.89 3.94 16.87
C LEU A 225 -8.55 4.25 17.52
N ASP A 226 -8.58 4.40 18.85
CA ASP A 226 -7.39 4.56 19.67
C ASP A 226 -6.38 3.47 19.30
N LYS A 227 -5.17 3.91 18.91
CA LYS A 227 -4.01 3.04 18.77
C LYS A 227 -3.83 2.27 20.09
N PRO A 228 -3.66 0.93 20.08
CA PRO A 228 -3.52 0.19 21.32
C PRO A 228 -2.29 0.67 22.10
N PRO A 229 -2.35 0.76 23.44
CA PRO A 229 -1.23 1.21 24.24
C PRO A 229 -0.18 0.09 24.29
N GLY A 230 1.00 0.37 23.75
CA GLY A 230 2.20 -0.39 24.10
C GLY A 230 3.03 -0.89 22.91
N THR A 231 4.00 -0.07 22.50
CA THR A 231 5.40 -0.50 22.29
C THR A 231 6.31 0.72 22.44
N ASP A 232 6.32 1.33 23.63
CA ASP A 232 7.47 2.12 24.09
C ASP A 232 8.04 1.39 25.30
N SER A 233 8.81 0.35 25.04
CA SER A 233 9.77 -0.20 26.00
C SER A 233 11.12 -0.31 25.31
N PHE A 234 12.15 0.13 26.05
CA PHE A 234 13.57 0.20 25.69
C PHE A 234 14.09 1.53 25.10
N ARG A 235 14.04 2.58 25.92
CA ARG A 235 15.27 3.32 26.26
C ARG A 235 15.40 3.40 27.78
N ALA A 236 16.28 2.56 28.31
CA ALA A 236 16.76 2.66 29.68
C ALA A 236 17.44 4.02 29.89
N GLY A 237 17.14 4.66 31.02
CA GLY A 237 17.81 5.88 31.47
C GLY A 237 19.13 5.60 32.17
N ALA A 238 19.99 6.62 32.11
CA ALA A 238 20.89 7.13 33.16
C ALA A 238 21.90 6.15 33.81
N HIS A 239 23.18 6.37 33.54
CA HIS A 239 24.05 7.24 34.35
C HIS A 239 25.39 7.49 33.62
#